data_AF-A0A135UX76-F1
#
_entry.id   AF-A0A135UX76-F1
#
_cell.length_a   1.000
_cell.length_b   1.000
_cell.length_c   1.000
_cell.angle_alpha   90.00
_cell.angle_beta   90.00
_cell.angle_gamma   90.00
#
_symmetry.space_group_name_H-M   'P 1'
#
loop_
_entity.id
_entity.type
_entity.pdbx_description
1 polymer ?
#
loop_
_entity_poly.entity_id
_entity_poly.type
_entity_poly.pdbx_seq_one_letter_code
_entity_poly.pdbx_strand_id
1 'polypeptide(L)'
;MKTDSPTTARLRHRKDWPSWLIQLKFQANQHNIWEYIDTTAPPNASDPTKRILYIPKIDELISWRQVQLEEQYFRVYSSRARGSSQQPLPPVPAVVTRDDIREEFKAHLAEYYEAVVERDDIRKQYRAVWNWVHATVDASVLSAARATAAAADDCSLRGVVRALRGRFGPARDREGSVVWRLFLGRVLMRRAFERVKALTKDSAHRIQPQTYTVPSFLKLPNEMLFHIISFLELHDQFILRQTCKDLQILLQKDWRLLFTHLAVSQKLDFLAGLAFTKPNHWVCGGCHQLHRINTNDIPWHLLRTCPYDNHRACFLSRFDIRESHVQLGLKLTRLKTAANQGYLKKIMSPFTFEYAPFPGQKTKTSFHAAPKVIADR
;
A
#
# COMPACT_ATOMS: atom_id res chain seq x y z
N MET A 1 -39.24 19.34 -19.03
CA MET A 1 -39.07 17.88 -18.97
C MET A 1 -38.16 17.54 -17.80
N LYS A 2 -38.71 16.96 -16.72
CA LYS A 2 -37.92 16.46 -15.59
C LYS A 2 -37.14 15.23 -16.06
N THR A 3 -35.82 15.29 -16.01
CA THR A 3 -34.95 14.13 -16.19
C THR A 3 -34.92 13.36 -14.89
N ASP A 4 -35.88 12.46 -14.70
CA ASP A 4 -35.82 11.44 -13.67
C ASP A 4 -34.61 10.54 -13.97
N SER A 5 -33.51 10.79 -13.27
CA SER A 5 -32.37 9.88 -13.27
C SER A 5 -32.78 8.65 -12.46
N PRO A 6 -32.94 7.46 -13.08
CA PRO A 6 -33.37 6.29 -12.33
C PRO A 6 -32.19 5.87 -11.46
N THR A 7 -32.23 6.27 -10.18
CA THR A 7 -31.44 5.66 -9.11
C THR A 7 -32.02 4.27 -8.88
N THR A 8 -31.83 3.41 -9.86
CA THR A 8 -32.44 2.08 -9.90
C THR A 8 -31.67 1.22 -8.91
N ALA A 9 -32.29 0.94 -7.77
CA ALA A 9 -31.82 -0.04 -6.80
C ALA A 9 -31.30 -1.28 -7.54
N ARG A 10 -30.01 -1.57 -7.35
CA ARG A 10 -29.25 -2.60 -8.07
C ARG A 10 -29.38 -3.98 -7.43
N LEU A 11 -29.79 -4.07 -6.16
CA LEU A 11 -30.04 -5.34 -5.47
C LEU A 11 -31.53 -5.46 -5.13
N ARG A 12 -32.28 -6.19 -5.97
CA ARG A 12 -33.71 -6.49 -5.74
C ARG A 12 -33.96 -8.00 -5.66
N HIS A 13 -33.21 -8.76 -6.45
CA HIS A 13 -33.39 -10.19 -6.60
C HIS A 13 -32.10 -10.95 -6.34
N ARG A 14 -32.23 -12.26 -6.10
CA ARG A 14 -31.10 -13.18 -5.86
C ARG A 14 -30.05 -13.14 -6.99
N LYS A 15 -30.51 -13.00 -8.22
CA LYS A 15 -29.65 -12.90 -9.42
C LYS A 15 -28.75 -11.67 -9.43
N ASP A 16 -29.09 -10.62 -8.69
CA ASP A 16 -28.34 -9.36 -8.67
C ASP A 16 -27.16 -9.42 -7.68
N TRP A 17 -27.20 -10.37 -6.74
CA TRP A 17 -26.24 -10.50 -5.65
C TRP A 17 -24.78 -10.58 -6.09
N PRO A 18 -24.37 -11.42 -7.07
CA PRO A 18 -22.96 -11.52 -7.45
C PRO A 18 -22.41 -10.19 -7.97
N SER A 19 -23.14 -9.54 -8.88
CA SER A 19 -22.76 -8.25 -9.45
C SER A 19 -22.72 -7.15 -8.40
N TRP A 20 -23.70 -7.13 -7.49
CA TRP A 20 -23.75 -6.14 -6.41
C TRP A 20 -22.61 -6.33 -5.40
N LEU A 21 -22.29 -7.57 -5.03
CA LEU A 21 -21.20 -7.89 -4.10
C LEU A 21 -19.83 -7.50 -4.67
N ILE A 22 -19.61 -7.69 -5.98
CA ILE A 22 -18.39 -7.23 -6.65
C ILE A 22 -18.27 -5.70 -6.55
N GLN A 23 -19.36 -4.98 -6.80
CA GLN A 23 -19.37 -3.51 -6.67
C GLN A 23 -19.17 -3.07 -5.22
N LEU A 24 -19.78 -3.74 -4.25
CA LEU A 24 -19.56 -3.46 -2.83
C LEU A 24 -18.09 -3.64 -2.44
N LYS A 25 -17.47 -4.76 -2.84
CA LYS A 25 -16.04 -5.02 -2.62
C LYS A 25 -15.18 -3.92 -3.22
N PHE A 26 -15.48 -3.52 -4.44
CA PHE A 26 -14.78 -2.44 -5.11
C PHE A 26 -14.89 -1.12 -4.33
N GLN A 27 -16.10 -0.70 -3.96
CA GLN A 27 -16.33 0.52 -3.18
C GLN A 27 -15.63 0.47 -1.82
N ALA A 28 -15.76 -0.63 -1.08
CA ALA A 28 -15.11 -0.80 0.21
C ALA A 28 -13.58 -0.81 0.13
N ASN A 29 -13.00 -1.40 -0.92
CA ASN A 29 -11.56 -1.39 -1.15
C ASN A 29 -11.05 -0.01 -1.58
N GLN A 30 -11.81 0.75 -2.38
CA GLN A 30 -11.46 2.14 -2.69
C GLN A 30 -11.39 3.02 -1.44
N HIS A 31 -12.18 2.67 -0.43
CA HIS A 31 -12.23 3.34 0.85
C HIS A 31 -11.37 2.67 1.93
N ASN A 32 -10.57 1.64 1.63
CA ASN A 32 -9.74 0.91 2.62
C ASN A 32 -10.50 0.39 3.85
N ILE A 33 -11.77 0.02 3.70
CA ILE A 33 -12.61 -0.47 4.82
C ILE A 33 -13.17 -1.88 4.61
N TRP A 34 -12.68 -2.61 3.60
CA TRP A 34 -13.21 -3.95 3.31
C TRP A 34 -13.06 -4.92 4.48
N GLU A 35 -11.95 -4.83 5.22
CA GLU A 35 -11.71 -5.65 6.42
C GLU A 35 -12.82 -5.53 7.49
N TYR A 36 -13.47 -4.37 7.57
CA TYR A 36 -14.55 -4.10 8.52
C TYR A 36 -15.92 -4.52 8.01
N ILE A 37 -16.07 -4.70 6.70
CA ILE A 37 -17.33 -5.06 6.03
C ILE A 37 -17.36 -6.55 5.67
N ASP A 38 -16.20 -7.21 5.66
CA ASP A 38 -16.08 -8.59 5.20
C ASP A 38 -17.02 -9.53 5.98
N THR A 39 -17.94 -10.13 5.23
CA THR A 39 -18.92 -11.07 5.78
C THR A 39 -18.30 -12.41 6.19
N THR A 40 -17.09 -12.72 5.73
CA THR A 40 -16.36 -13.93 6.12
C THR A 40 -15.51 -13.78 7.36
N ALA A 41 -15.26 -12.54 7.79
CA ALA A 41 -14.53 -12.28 9.03
C ALA A 41 -15.29 -12.85 10.24
N PRO A 42 -14.56 -13.38 11.25
CA PRO A 42 -15.18 -13.91 12.45
C PRO A 42 -15.92 -12.79 13.21
N PRO A 43 -16.97 -13.13 13.98
CA PRO A 43 -17.86 -12.14 14.60
C PRO A 43 -17.17 -11.19 15.58
N ASN A 44 -16.00 -11.57 16.08
CA ASN A 44 -15.15 -10.77 16.97
C ASN A 44 -14.18 -9.81 16.24
N ALA A 45 -14.20 -9.74 14.90
CA ALA A 45 -13.38 -8.77 14.18
C ALA A 45 -13.80 -7.36 14.58
N SER A 46 -12.88 -6.61 15.21
CA SER A 46 -13.12 -5.32 15.86
C SER A 46 -13.85 -4.35 14.92
N ASP A 47 -14.98 -3.83 15.37
CA ASP A 47 -15.66 -2.72 14.72
C ASP A 47 -14.79 -1.46 14.92
N PRO A 48 -14.27 -0.85 13.84
CA PRO A 48 -13.37 0.29 13.96
C PRO A 48 -14.07 1.49 14.60
N THR A 49 -15.40 1.53 14.53
CA THR A 49 -16.19 2.59 15.17
C THR A 49 -16.34 2.41 16.68
N LYS A 50 -16.05 1.21 17.20
CA LYS A 50 -16.09 0.88 18.64
C LYS A 50 -14.73 0.93 19.33
N ARG A 51 -13.64 1.06 18.58
CA ARG A 51 -12.28 1.18 19.14
C ARG A 51 -12.14 2.58 19.75
N ILE A 52 -12.45 2.71 21.04
CA ILE A 52 -12.15 3.90 21.83
C ILE A 52 -10.84 3.60 22.55
N LEU A 53 -9.79 4.36 22.26
CA LEU A 53 -8.60 4.33 23.11
C LEU A 53 -8.98 4.96 24.45
N TYR A 54 -8.76 4.21 25.52
CA TYR A 54 -8.90 4.71 26.88
C TYR A 54 -7.74 5.64 27.19
N ILE A 55 -8.03 6.87 27.61
CA ILE A 55 -7.00 7.76 28.16
C ILE A 55 -6.97 7.50 29.67
N PRO A 56 -5.88 6.92 30.21
CA PRO A 56 -5.75 6.76 31.64
C PRO A 56 -5.70 8.12 32.31
N LYS A 57 -6.35 8.25 33.46
CA LYS A 57 -6.28 9.48 34.25
C LYS A 57 -4.87 9.63 34.81
N ILE A 58 -4.45 10.87 35.09
CA ILE A 58 -3.16 11.16 35.72
C ILE A 58 -2.96 10.32 36.99
N ASP A 59 -3.97 10.24 37.86
CA ASP A 59 -3.87 9.46 39.11
C ASP A 59 -3.76 7.95 38.87
N GLU A 60 -4.35 7.44 37.77
CA GLU A 60 -4.22 6.03 37.38
C GLU A 60 -2.82 5.73 36.86
N LEU A 61 -2.23 6.63 36.08
CA LEU A 61 -0.83 6.50 35.66
C LEU A 61 0.12 6.57 36.84
N ILE A 62 -0.11 7.48 37.80
CA ILE A 62 0.67 7.53 39.06
C ILE A 62 0.57 6.18 39.77
N SER A 63 -0.64 5.65 39.94
CA SER A 63 -0.87 4.37 40.60
C SER A 63 -0.16 3.22 39.88
N TRP A 64 -0.30 3.12 38.56
CA TRP A 64 0.38 2.07 37.78
C TRP A 64 1.91 2.17 37.88
N ARG A 65 2.44 3.39 37.82
CA ARG A 65 3.89 3.61 37.91
C ARG A 65 4.43 3.28 39.29
N GLN A 66 3.67 3.63 40.34
CA GLN A 66 4.00 3.30 41.72
C GLN A 66 4.06 1.78 41.92
N VAL A 67 3.05 1.05 41.42
CA VAL A 67 3.03 -0.42 41.47
C VAL A 67 4.24 -1.03 40.73
N GLN A 68 4.58 -0.51 39.55
CA GLN A 68 5.75 -1.00 38.80
C GLN A 68 7.07 -0.81 39.57
N LEU A 69 7.26 0.36 40.21
CA LEU A 69 8.47 0.63 41.00
C LEU A 69 8.55 -0.27 42.23
N GLU A 70 7.42 -0.51 42.90
CA GLU A 70 7.34 -1.41 44.05
C GLU A 70 7.63 -2.86 43.65
N GLU A 71 7.09 -3.34 42.53
CA GLU A 71 7.38 -4.67 42.00
C GLU A 71 8.86 -4.85 41.64
N GLN A 72 9.47 -3.85 40.99
CA GLN A 72 10.89 -3.88 40.66
C GLN A 72 11.75 -3.88 41.92
N TYR A 73 11.43 -3.03 42.89
CA TYR A 73 12.10 -3.00 44.18
C TYR A 73 12.02 -4.35 44.88
N PHE A 74 10.82 -4.94 44.94
CA PHE A 74 10.60 -6.23 45.59
C PHE A 74 11.36 -7.38 44.91
N ARG A 75 11.47 -7.37 43.58
CA ARG A 75 12.28 -8.34 42.81
C ARG A 75 13.76 -8.23 43.14
N VAL A 76 14.31 -7.02 43.22
CA VAL A 76 15.73 -6.78 43.57
C VAL A 76 15.98 -7.14 45.03
N TYR A 77 15.07 -6.76 45.93
CA TYR A 77 15.15 -7.08 47.34
C TYR A 77 15.14 -8.60 47.58
N SER A 78 14.18 -9.30 46.99
CA SER A 78 14.01 -10.75 47.15
C SER A 78 15.16 -11.56 46.56
N SER A 79 15.75 -11.11 45.45
CA SER A 79 16.91 -11.78 44.86
C SER A 79 18.17 -11.62 45.72
N ARG A 80 18.36 -10.46 46.36
CA ARG A 80 19.47 -10.21 47.29
C ARG A 80 19.30 -10.91 48.63
N ALA A 81 18.09 -10.99 49.17
CA ALA A 81 17.82 -11.72 50.41
C ALA A 81 18.18 -13.21 50.34
N ARG A 82 18.27 -13.79 49.13
CA ARG A 82 18.67 -15.19 48.90
C ARG A 82 20.15 -15.38 48.58
N GLY A 83 20.93 -14.31 48.38
CA GLY A 83 22.35 -14.38 48.02
C GLY A 83 23.24 -13.72 49.07
N SER A 84 24.40 -14.31 49.38
CA SER A 84 25.38 -13.82 50.37
C SER A 84 26.17 -12.58 49.90
N SER A 85 25.49 -11.59 49.32
CA SER A 85 26.10 -10.33 48.86
C SER A 85 26.12 -9.32 50.00
N GLN A 86 27.31 -8.82 50.37
CA GLN A 86 27.52 -7.76 51.36
C GLN A 86 27.16 -6.35 50.84
N GLN A 87 26.51 -6.21 49.68
CA GLN A 87 26.14 -4.89 49.17
C GLN A 87 24.97 -4.27 49.94
N PRO A 88 24.97 -2.93 50.14
CA PRO A 88 23.85 -2.21 50.76
C PRO A 88 22.52 -2.49 50.06
N LEU A 89 21.45 -2.60 50.85
CA LEU A 89 20.09 -2.73 50.34
C LEU A 89 19.72 -1.54 49.44
N PRO A 90 18.96 -1.75 48.36
CA PRO A 90 18.49 -0.64 47.54
C PRO A 90 17.61 0.30 48.37
N PRO A 91 17.66 1.62 48.13
CA PRO A 91 16.76 2.57 48.78
C PRO A 91 15.31 2.31 48.39
N VAL A 92 14.38 2.62 49.31
CA VAL A 92 12.93 2.53 49.05
C VAL A 92 12.59 3.46 47.88
N PRO A 93 11.74 3.04 46.91
CA PRO A 93 11.36 3.88 45.79
C PRO A 93 10.74 5.20 46.26
N ALA A 94 11.10 6.30 45.58
CA ALA A 94 10.44 7.58 45.79
C ALA A 94 8.97 7.51 45.33
N VAL A 95 8.10 8.27 45.99
CA VAL A 95 6.68 8.38 45.59
C VAL A 95 6.60 9.04 44.22
N VAL A 96 5.92 8.39 43.26
CA VAL A 96 5.71 8.94 41.93
C VAL A 96 4.84 10.19 42.03
N THR A 97 5.35 11.30 41.50
CA THR A 97 4.65 12.58 41.46
C THR A 97 4.01 12.81 40.10
N ARG A 98 3.12 13.81 40.02
CA ARG A 98 2.51 14.25 38.77
C ARG A 98 3.54 14.75 37.75
N ASP A 99 4.67 15.29 38.20
CA ASP A 99 5.71 15.80 37.32
C ASP A 99 6.48 14.66 36.64
N ASP A 100 6.67 13.54 37.34
CA ASP A 100 7.35 12.35 36.82
C ASP A 100 6.59 11.72 35.64
N ILE A 101 5.25 11.79 35.65
CA ILE A 101 4.39 11.20 34.61
C ILE A 101 3.90 12.21 33.56
N ARG A 102 4.30 13.48 33.67
CA ARG A 102 3.76 14.56 32.82
C ARG A 102 3.99 14.30 31.34
N GLU A 103 5.20 13.90 30.96
CA GLU A 103 5.55 13.64 29.57
C GLU A 103 4.94 12.33 29.05
N GLU A 104 4.81 11.30 29.90
CA GLU A 104 4.11 10.06 29.58
C GLU A 104 2.61 10.30 29.31
N PHE A 105 1.97 11.09 30.17
CA PHE A 105 0.57 11.48 29.97
C PHE A 105 0.38 12.31 28.69
N LYS A 106 1.31 13.23 28.38
CA LYS A 106 1.29 13.96 27.11
C LYS A 106 1.43 13.02 25.91
N ALA A 107 2.30 12.01 25.97
CA ALA A 107 2.47 11.02 24.92
C ALA A 107 1.17 10.22 24.70
N HIS A 108 0.55 9.72 25.78
CA HIS A 108 -0.75 9.03 25.68
C HIS A 108 -1.87 9.91 25.13
N LEU A 109 -1.89 11.20 25.49
CA LEU A 109 -2.82 12.15 24.91
C LEU A 109 -2.59 12.32 23.40
N ALA A 110 -1.33 12.42 22.96
CA ALA A 110 -0.98 12.53 21.55
C ALA A 110 -1.43 11.28 20.77
N GLU A 111 -1.10 10.08 21.26
CA GLU A 111 -1.55 8.80 20.69
C GLU A 111 -3.07 8.72 20.60
N TYR A 112 -3.78 9.16 21.65
CA TYR A 112 -5.23 9.22 21.64
C TYR A 112 -5.76 10.14 20.54
N TYR A 113 -5.20 11.35 20.40
CA TYR A 113 -5.64 12.29 19.37
C TYR A 113 -5.37 11.75 17.96
N GLU A 114 -4.22 11.13 17.71
CA GLU A 114 -3.92 10.48 16.44
C GLU A 114 -4.94 9.38 16.12
N ALA A 115 -5.24 8.52 17.09
CA ALA A 115 -6.24 7.47 16.91
C ALA A 115 -7.66 8.01 16.72
N VAL A 116 -8.02 9.14 17.34
CA VAL A 116 -9.31 9.82 17.11
C VAL A 116 -9.41 10.29 15.67
N VAL A 117 -8.34 10.90 15.13
CA VAL A 117 -8.29 11.36 13.74
C VAL A 117 -8.43 10.19 12.78
N GLU A 118 -7.65 9.13 13.00
CA GLU A 118 -7.73 7.90 12.19
C GLU A 118 -9.14 7.30 12.22
N ARG A 119 -9.74 7.17 13.41
CA ARG A 119 -11.10 6.65 13.59
C ARG A 119 -12.13 7.50 12.85
N ASP A 120 -12.01 8.82 12.93
CA ASP A 120 -12.96 9.73 12.29
C ASP A 120 -12.85 9.65 10.76
N ASP A 121 -11.65 9.44 10.22
CA ASP A 121 -11.46 9.17 8.79
C ASP A 121 -12.03 7.83 8.36
N ILE A 122 -11.83 6.76 9.15
CA ILE A 122 -12.49 5.46 8.91
C ILE A 122 -14.00 5.62 8.96
N ARG A 123 -14.55 6.39 9.91
CA ARG A 123 -16.01 6.66 10.00
C ARG A 123 -16.54 7.39 8.78
N LYS A 124 -15.81 8.37 8.23
CA LYS A 124 -16.19 9.08 7.00
C LYS A 124 -16.27 8.10 5.82
N GLN A 125 -15.23 7.29 5.64
CA GLN A 125 -15.15 6.26 4.59
C GLN A 125 -16.26 5.23 4.74
N TYR A 126 -16.49 4.76 5.96
CA TYR A 126 -17.57 3.83 6.29
C TYR A 126 -18.94 4.40 5.97
N ARG A 127 -19.19 5.67 6.31
CA ARG A 127 -20.44 6.36 5.97
C ARG A 127 -20.65 6.49 4.47
N ALA A 128 -19.58 6.72 3.70
CA ALA A 128 -19.66 6.77 2.24
C ALA A 128 -20.15 5.44 1.65
N VAL A 129 -19.57 4.31 2.08
CA VAL A 129 -19.99 2.98 1.62
C VAL A 129 -21.38 2.61 2.15
N TRP A 130 -21.72 2.98 3.38
CA TRP A 130 -23.07 2.80 3.92
C TRP A 130 -24.12 3.54 3.10
N ASN A 131 -23.86 4.80 2.73
CA ASN A 131 -24.74 5.59 1.87
C ASN A 131 -24.88 4.97 0.48
N TRP A 132 -23.78 4.42 -0.06
CA TRP A 132 -23.81 3.68 -1.32
C TRP A 132 -24.69 2.41 -1.23
N VAL A 133 -24.59 1.65 -0.14
CA VAL A 133 -25.47 0.48 0.10
C VAL A 133 -26.93 0.92 0.16
N HIS A 134 -27.22 2.00 0.89
CA HIS A 134 -28.56 2.59 0.96
C HIS A 134 -29.12 2.97 -0.41
N ALA A 135 -28.29 3.56 -1.28
CA ALA A 135 -28.72 3.99 -2.60
C ALA A 135 -28.89 2.82 -3.59
N THR A 136 -28.25 1.67 -3.34
CA THR A 136 -28.20 0.56 -4.29
C THR A 136 -29.04 -0.66 -3.88
N VAL A 137 -29.53 -0.74 -2.65
CA VAL A 137 -30.39 -1.82 -2.16
C VAL A 137 -31.83 -1.32 -2.05
N ASP A 138 -32.80 -2.15 -2.44
CA ASP A 138 -34.21 -1.82 -2.25
C ASP A 138 -34.55 -1.54 -0.77
N ALA A 139 -35.35 -0.51 -0.52
CA ALA A 139 -35.62 -0.04 0.85
C ALA A 139 -36.30 -1.12 1.72
N SER A 140 -37.22 -1.90 1.15
CA SER A 140 -37.90 -2.99 1.88
C SER A 140 -36.94 -4.11 2.23
N VAL A 141 -36.01 -4.41 1.31
CA VAL A 141 -34.97 -5.41 1.48
C VAL A 141 -33.96 -4.99 2.55
N LEU A 142 -33.51 -3.73 2.50
CA LEU A 142 -32.54 -3.18 3.45
C LEU A 142 -33.13 -3.09 4.86
N SER A 143 -34.40 -2.70 4.99
CA SER A 143 -35.10 -2.66 6.28
C SER A 143 -35.18 -4.05 6.93
N ALA A 144 -35.57 -5.07 6.16
CA ALA A 144 -35.59 -6.45 6.64
C ALA A 144 -34.18 -6.95 7.02
N ALA A 145 -33.15 -6.65 6.23
CA ALA A 145 -31.78 -7.02 6.56
C ALA A 145 -31.28 -6.37 7.85
N ARG A 146 -31.67 -5.12 8.13
CA ARG A 146 -31.40 -4.45 9.40
C ARG A 146 -32.09 -5.10 10.58
N ALA A 147 -33.35 -5.49 10.42
CA ALA A 147 -34.07 -6.21 11.48
C ALA A 147 -33.38 -7.53 11.81
N THR A 148 -32.94 -8.29 10.80
CA THR A 148 -32.15 -9.52 10.99
C THR A 148 -30.81 -9.24 11.67
N ALA A 149 -30.11 -8.17 11.28
CA ALA A 149 -28.83 -7.79 11.85
C ALA A 149 -28.97 -7.34 13.32
N ALA A 150 -30.01 -6.56 13.64
CA ALA A 150 -30.35 -6.13 14.99
C ALA A 150 -30.76 -7.31 15.89
N ALA A 151 -31.49 -8.29 15.35
CA ALA A 151 -31.82 -9.52 16.09
C ALA A 151 -30.58 -10.35 16.44
N ALA A 152 -29.47 -10.16 15.73
CA ALA A 152 -28.17 -10.80 15.99
C ALA A 152 -27.21 -9.89 16.78
N ASP A 153 -27.69 -8.76 17.33
CA ASP A 153 -26.89 -7.74 18.02
C ASP A 153 -25.72 -7.16 17.19
N ASP A 154 -25.83 -7.21 15.87
CA ASP A 154 -24.82 -6.72 14.93
C ASP A 154 -25.42 -5.67 13.99
N CYS A 155 -25.71 -4.47 14.52
CA CYS A 155 -26.20 -3.34 13.74
C CYS A 155 -25.17 -2.71 12.79
N SER A 156 -23.97 -3.30 12.67
CA SER A 156 -22.92 -2.83 11.76
C SER A 156 -23.27 -3.10 10.29
N LEU A 157 -22.52 -2.47 9.38
CA LEU A 157 -22.60 -2.69 7.93
C LEU A 157 -22.27 -4.13 7.59
N ARG A 158 -21.31 -4.72 8.29
CA ARG A 158 -21.01 -6.14 8.17
C ARG A 158 -22.20 -7.00 8.55
N GLY A 159 -22.88 -6.70 9.66
CA GLY A 159 -24.10 -7.40 10.07
C GLY A 159 -25.20 -7.30 9.02
N VAL A 160 -25.44 -6.10 8.49
CA VAL A 160 -26.40 -5.86 7.41
C VAL A 160 -26.02 -6.59 6.13
N VAL A 161 -24.77 -6.53 5.68
CA VAL A 161 -24.29 -7.22 4.47
C VAL A 161 -24.33 -8.74 4.66
N ARG A 162 -24.07 -9.25 5.88
CA ARG A 162 -24.20 -10.67 6.22
C ARG A 162 -25.66 -11.12 6.16
N ALA A 163 -26.60 -10.30 6.65
CA ALA A 163 -28.04 -10.57 6.50
C ALA A 163 -28.49 -10.54 5.03
N LEU A 164 -28.02 -9.56 4.24
CA LEU A 164 -28.27 -9.52 2.79
C LEU A 164 -27.70 -10.76 2.09
N ARG A 165 -26.50 -11.19 2.48
CA ARG A 165 -25.88 -12.43 1.97
C ARG A 165 -26.72 -13.66 2.34
N GLY A 166 -27.25 -13.75 3.54
CA GLY A 166 -28.14 -14.85 3.93
C GLY A 166 -29.39 -14.92 3.05
N ARG A 167 -29.91 -13.78 2.61
CA ARG A 167 -31.14 -13.68 1.82
C ARG A 167 -30.94 -13.85 0.31
N PHE A 168 -29.88 -13.26 -0.25
CA PHE A 168 -29.64 -13.25 -1.70
C PHE A 168 -28.41 -14.05 -2.14
N GLY A 169 -27.55 -14.44 -1.20
CA GLY A 169 -26.39 -15.24 -1.50
C GLY A 169 -26.76 -16.65 -1.98
N PRO A 170 -25.78 -17.38 -2.54
CA PRO A 170 -25.91 -18.82 -2.67
C PRO A 170 -26.24 -19.40 -1.29
N ALA A 171 -27.18 -20.33 -1.25
CA ALA A 171 -27.54 -20.98 0.01
C ALA A 171 -26.25 -21.63 0.54
N ARG A 172 -26.03 -21.58 1.85
CA ARG A 172 -25.00 -22.41 2.47
C ARG A 172 -25.50 -23.84 2.37
N ASP A 173 -25.33 -24.43 1.20
CA ASP A 173 -25.48 -25.86 1.01
C ASP A 173 -24.43 -26.49 1.92
N ARG A 174 -24.88 -27.32 2.86
CA ARG A 174 -23.99 -27.99 3.82
C ARG A 174 -23.00 -28.96 3.16
N GLU A 175 -23.12 -29.20 1.85
CA GLU A 175 -22.18 -29.98 1.07
C GLU A 175 -21.96 -29.30 -0.28
N GLY A 176 -20.68 -29.17 -0.66
CA GLY A 176 -20.28 -28.49 -1.88
C GLY A 176 -20.90 -29.11 -3.12
N SER A 177 -21.61 -28.31 -3.93
CA SER A 177 -22.02 -28.73 -5.27
C SER A 177 -22.04 -27.59 -6.28
N VAL A 178 -20.94 -27.49 -7.04
CA VAL A 178 -20.77 -27.49 -8.51
C VAL A 178 -21.75 -26.72 -9.45
N VAL A 179 -22.88 -26.18 -9.02
CA VAL A 179 -23.88 -25.56 -9.94
C VAL A 179 -23.44 -24.19 -10.50
N TRP A 180 -22.39 -23.58 -9.93
CA TRP A 180 -21.84 -22.29 -10.39
C TRP A 180 -21.24 -22.29 -11.81
N ARG A 181 -20.94 -23.46 -12.40
CA ARG A 181 -20.25 -23.54 -13.71
C ARG A 181 -21.11 -23.23 -14.93
N LEU A 182 -22.46 -23.26 -14.83
CA LEU A 182 -23.30 -23.23 -16.04
C LEU A 182 -24.01 -21.89 -16.32
N PHE A 183 -24.10 -20.99 -15.34
CA PHE A 183 -24.90 -19.76 -15.52
C PHE A 183 -24.12 -18.55 -16.06
N LEU A 184 -22.81 -18.46 -15.84
CA LEU A 184 -21.97 -17.33 -16.31
C LEU A 184 -21.68 -17.36 -17.81
N GLY A 185 -21.73 -18.52 -18.47
CA GLY A 185 -21.39 -18.65 -19.90
C GLY A 185 -22.46 -18.19 -20.89
N ARG A 186 -23.76 -18.20 -20.52
CA ARG A 186 -24.85 -18.06 -21.51
C ARG A 186 -25.43 -16.65 -21.64
N VAL A 187 -25.28 -15.77 -20.65
CA VAL A 187 -25.95 -14.44 -20.67
C VAL A 187 -25.06 -13.34 -21.26
N LEU A 188 -23.73 -13.44 -21.15
CA LEU A 188 -22.80 -12.45 -21.71
C LEU A 188 -22.44 -12.68 -23.18
N MET A 189 -22.54 -13.92 -23.68
CA MET A 189 -22.18 -14.24 -25.07
C MET A 189 -23.24 -13.80 -26.11
N ARG A 190 -24.51 -13.60 -25.71
CA ARG A 190 -25.58 -13.30 -26.68
C ARG A 190 -25.63 -11.83 -27.14
N ARG A 191 -25.08 -10.89 -26.36
CA ARG A 191 -24.99 -9.46 -26.75
C ARG A 191 -23.69 -9.10 -27.47
N ALA A 192 -22.64 -9.89 -27.32
CA ALA A 192 -21.39 -9.72 -28.06
C ALA A 192 -21.50 -10.24 -29.49
N PHE A 193 -22.26 -11.31 -29.73
CA PHE A 193 -22.34 -11.96 -31.04
C PHE A 193 -23.09 -11.15 -32.11
N GLU A 194 -24.12 -10.39 -31.72
CA GLU A 194 -24.89 -9.56 -32.68
C GLU A 194 -24.16 -8.28 -33.13
N ARG A 195 -23.18 -7.80 -32.35
CA ARG A 195 -22.33 -6.66 -32.77
C ARG A 195 -21.19 -7.07 -33.71
N VAL A 196 -20.76 -8.34 -33.66
CA VAL A 196 -19.70 -8.87 -34.54
C VAL A 196 -20.24 -9.18 -35.94
N LYS A 197 -21.53 -9.49 -36.08
CA LYS A 197 -22.16 -9.76 -37.39
C LYS A 197 -22.34 -8.52 -38.27
N ALA A 198 -22.38 -7.32 -37.67
CA ALA A 198 -22.48 -6.05 -38.41
C ALA A 198 -21.13 -5.47 -38.86
N LEU A 199 -20.00 -5.98 -38.34
CA LEU A 199 -18.65 -5.48 -38.62
C LEU A 199 -17.80 -6.44 -39.47
N THR A 200 -18.34 -7.58 -39.90
CA THR A 200 -17.61 -8.64 -40.61
C THR A 200 -17.89 -8.71 -42.11
N LYS A 201 -18.36 -7.61 -42.73
CA LYS A 201 -18.64 -7.60 -44.18
C LYS A 201 -17.50 -7.06 -45.06
N ASP A 202 -16.52 -6.32 -44.52
CA ASP A 202 -15.56 -5.58 -45.37
C ASP A 202 -14.07 -5.83 -45.12
N SER A 203 -13.66 -6.92 -44.47
CA SER A 203 -12.22 -7.22 -44.36
C SER A 203 -11.91 -8.70 -44.45
N ALA A 204 -12.30 -9.32 -45.57
CA ALA A 204 -11.56 -10.46 -46.06
C ALA A 204 -10.28 -9.93 -46.69
N HIS A 205 -9.12 -10.13 -46.05
CA HIS A 205 -7.86 -10.61 -46.66
C HIS A 205 -6.79 -10.75 -45.56
N ARG A 206 -6.42 -12.03 -45.31
CA ARG A 206 -5.22 -12.56 -44.63
C ARG A 206 -4.77 -11.89 -43.31
N ILE A 207 -5.28 -12.40 -42.20
CA ILE A 207 -4.46 -12.70 -41.02
C ILE A 207 -4.89 -14.09 -40.53
N GLN A 208 -4.01 -15.08 -40.63
CA GLN A 208 -4.22 -16.35 -39.94
C GLN A 208 -4.30 -16.07 -38.43
N PRO A 209 -5.38 -16.46 -37.73
CA PRO A 209 -5.45 -16.33 -36.28
C PRO A 209 -4.44 -17.31 -35.68
N GLN A 210 -3.29 -16.81 -35.23
CA GLN A 210 -2.46 -17.55 -34.28
C GLN A 210 -3.33 -17.87 -33.06
N THR A 211 -3.43 -19.16 -32.73
CA THR A 211 -4.08 -19.61 -31.50
C THR A 211 -3.27 -19.09 -30.31
N TYR A 212 -3.69 -17.97 -29.74
CA TYR A 212 -3.11 -17.43 -28.52
C TYR A 212 -3.43 -18.42 -27.37
N THR A 213 -2.43 -19.21 -26.99
CA THR A 213 -2.47 -20.01 -25.77
C THR A 213 -2.60 -19.04 -24.60
N VAL A 214 -3.80 -18.93 -24.03
CA VAL A 214 -4.05 -18.06 -22.87
C VAL A 214 -3.06 -18.45 -21.76
N PRO A 215 -2.27 -17.50 -21.21
CA PRO A 215 -1.31 -17.76 -20.14
C PRO A 215 -1.97 -18.52 -18.99
N SER A 216 -1.30 -19.54 -18.46
CA SER A 216 -1.83 -20.40 -17.37
C SER A 216 -2.26 -19.61 -16.14
N PHE A 217 -1.60 -18.47 -15.84
CA PHE A 217 -1.94 -17.59 -14.73
C PHE A 217 -3.35 -17.00 -14.85
N LEU A 218 -3.76 -16.52 -16.03
CA LEU A 218 -5.08 -15.93 -16.25
C LEU A 218 -6.22 -16.96 -16.30
N LYS A 219 -5.90 -18.27 -16.25
CA LYS A 219 -6.88 -19.34 -16.11
C LYS A 219 -7.32 -19.55 -14.66
N LEU A 220 -6.62 -18.94 -13.70
CA LEU A 220 -7.01 -19.00 -12.30
C LEU A 220 -8.31 -18.23 -12.07
N PRO A 221 -9.17 -18.69 -11.15
CA PRO A 221 -10.33 -17.91 -10.71
C PRO A 221 -9.90 -16.52 -10.21
N ASN A 222 -10.72 -15.51 -10.47
CA ASN A 222 -10.42 -14.12 -10.11
C ASN A 222 -10.13 -13.96 -8.60
N GLU A 223 -10.78 -14.76 -7.76
CA GLU A 223 -10.56 -14.75 -6.30
C GLU A 223 -9.12 -15.14 -5.94
N MET A 224 -8.56 -16.15 -6.62
CA MET A 224 -7.18 -16.57 -6.42
C MET A 224 -6.22 -15.52 -6.95
N LEU A 225 -6.52 -14.92 -8.09
CA LEU A 225 -5.74 -13.82 -8.64
C LEU A 225 -5.72 -12.63 -7.67
N PHE A 226 -6.87 -12.21 -7.13
CA PHE A 226 -6.92 -11.14 -6.13
C PHE A 226 -6.12 -11.47 -4.88
N HIS A 227 -6.18 -12.71 -4.40
CA HIS A 227 -5.41 -13.14 -3.25
C HIS A 227 -3.91 -13.08 -3.51
N ILE A 228 -3.43 -13.63 -4.64
CA ILE A 228 -2.02 -13.56 -5.04
C ILE A 228 -1.57 -12.10 -5.19
N ILE A 229 -2.38 -11.27 -5.86
CA ILE A 229 -2.10 -9.86 -6.09
C ILE A 229 -2.03 -9.07 -4.77
N SER A 230 -2.79 -9.46 -3.74
CA SER A 230 -2.79 -8.78 -2.44
C SER A 230 -1.47 -8.91 -1.68
N PHE A 231 -0.65 -9.92 -2.01
CA PHE A 231 0.70 -10.07 -1.46
C PHE A 231 1.76 -9.28 -2.23
N LEU A 232 1.42 -8.70 -3.37
CA LEU A 232 2.35 -7.90 -4.16
C LEU A 232 2.45 -6.49 -3.58
N GLU A 233 3.66 -5.94 -3.61
CA GLU A 233 3.86 -4.53 -3.30
C GLU A 233 3.11 -3.64 -4.30
N LEU A 234 2.82 -2.40 -3.88
CA LEU A 234 1.97 -1.51 -4.66
C LEU A 234 2.53 -1.22 -6.06
N HIS A 235 3.85 -1.13 -6.20
CA HIS A 235 4.52 -0.91 -7.48
C HIS A 235 4.42 -2.13 -8.40
N ASP A 236 4.52 -3.34 -7.85
CA ASP A 236 4.35 -4.59 -8.60
C ASP A 236 2.92 -4.75 -9.10
N GLN A 237 1.93 -4.39 -8.28
CA GLN A 237 0.53 -4.34 -8.71
C GLN A 237 0.36 -3.35 -9.89
N PHE A 238 1.01 -2.18 -9.83
CA PHE A 238 0.94 -1.21 -10.91
C PHE A 238 1.61 -1.70 -12.19
N ILE A 239 2.76 -2.38 -12.10
CA ILE A 239 3.46 -3.00 -13.23
C ILE A 239 2.59 -4.11 -13.83
N LEU A 240 2.05 -4.99 -12.99
CA LEU A 240 1.22 -6.12 -13.38
C LEU A 240 -0.02 -5.66 -14.17
N ARG A 241 -0.65 -4.56 -13.74
CA ARG A 241 -1.75 -3.92 -14.46
C ARG A 241 -1.39 -3.53 -15.91
N GLN A 242 -0.15 -3.17 -16.18
CA GLN A 242 0.29 -2.75 -17.52
C GLN A 242 0.53 -3.92 -18.48
N THR A 243 0.53 -5.16 -17.98
CA THR A 243 0.91 -6.33 -18.78
C THR A 243 -0.19 -6.79 -19.74
N CYS A 244 -1.47 -6.79 -19.32
CA CYS A 244 -2.59 -7.19 -20.16
C CYS A 244 -3.92 -6.52 -19.75
N LYS A 245 -4.90 -6.57 -20.65
CA LYS A 245 -6.23 -5.96 -20.44
C LYS A 245 -6.99 -6.59 -19.27
N ASP A 246 -6.89 -7.91 -19.08
CA ASP A 246 -7.61 -8.60 -18.00
C ASP A 246 -7.08 -8.18 -16.63
N LEU A 247 -5.76 -8.15 -16.46
CA LEU A 247 -5.12 -7.64 -15.24
C LEU A 247 -5.36 -6.14 -15.08
N GLN A 248 -5.44 -5.37 -16.17
CA GLN A 248 -5.82 -3.96 -16.11
C GLN A 248 -7.23 -3.76 -15.53
N ILE A 249 -8.18 -4.61 -15.90
CA ILE A 249 -9.56 -4.60 -15.39
C ILE A 249 -9.58 -5.07 -13.93
N LEU A 250 -8.89 -6.15 -13.59
CA LEU A 250 -8.82 -6.67 -12.22
C LEU A 250 -8.17 -5.66 -11.26
N LEU A 251 -7.13 -4.96 -11.71
CA LEU A 251 -6.37 -3.95 -10.96
C LEU A 251 -6.84 -2.53 -11.28
N GLN A 252 -8.12 -2.37 -11.62
CA GLN A 252 -8.71 -1.06 -11.86
C GLN A 252 -8.77 -0.29 -10.54
N LYS A 253 -7.75 0.52 -10.29
CA LYS A 253 -7.67 1.48 -9.18
C LYS A 253 -7.50 2.87 -9.76
N ASP A 254 -7.91 3.90 -9.04
CA ASP A 254 -7.49 5.27 -9.35
C ASP A 254 -6.06 5.45 -8.83
N TRP A 255 -5.09 5.03 -9.65
CA TRP A 255 -3.67 5.07 -9.31
C TRP A 255 -3.16 6.48 -9.09
N ARG A 256 -3.78 7.50 -9.72
CA ARG A 256 -3.40 8.89 -9.52
C ARG A 256 -3.83 9.35 -8.14
N LEU A 257 -5.08 9.09 -7.78
CA LEU A 257 -5.61 9.42 -6.45
C LEU A 257 -4.87 8.64 -5.36
N LEU A 258 -4.68 7.34 -5.54
CA LEU A 258 -3.95 6.49 -4.60
C LEU A 258 -2.53 7.03 -4.40
N PHE A 259 -1.80 7.31 -5.49
CA PHE A 259 -0.46 7.88 -5.40
C PHE A 259 -0.45 9.24 -4.69
N THR A 260 -1.43 10.12 -4.90
CA THR A 260 -1.47 11.41 -4.19
C THR A 260 -1.64 11.26 -2.68
N HIS A 261 -2.37 10.24 -2.23
CA HIS A 261 -2.64 9.98 -0.81
C HIS A 261 -1.53 9.23 -0.07
N LEU A 262 -0.57 8.64 -0.78
CA LEU A 262 0.55 7.94 -0.13
C LEU A 262 1.41 8.90 0.71
N ALA A 263 1.89 8.40 1.85
CA ALA A 263 2.93 9.06 2.61
C ALA A 263 4.22 9.21 1.77
N VAL A 264 5.07 10.16 2.12
CA VAL A 264 6.29 10.47 1.36
C VAL A 264 7.21 9.25 1.22
N SER A 265 7.42 8.49 2.30
CA SER A 265 8.20 7.24 2.28
C SER A 265 7.61 6.22 1.31
N GLN A 266 6.30 5.96 1.41
CA GLN A 266 5.59 5.02 0.53
C GLN A 266 5.61 5.45 -0.95
N LYS A 267 5.57 6.77 -1.22
CA LYS A 267 5.73 7.29 -2.59
C LYS A 267 7.11 6.98 -3.13
N LEU A 268 8.15 7.16 -2.32
CA LEU A 268 9.52 6.85 -2.70
C LEU A 268 9.72 5.35 -2.95
N ASP A 269 9.21 4.49 -2.07
CA ASP A 269 9.27 3.04 -2.26
C ASP A 269 8.55 2.60 -3.54
N PHE A 270 7.35 3.15 -3.78
CA PHE A 270 6.60 2.91 -5.00
C PHE A 270 7.38 3.34 -6.25
N LEU A 271 7.93 4.56 -6.25
CA LEU A 271 8.70 5.09 -7.38
C LEU A 271 10.03 4.35 -7.57
N ALA A 272 10.68 3.91 -6.49
CA ALA A 272 11.91 3.12 -6.54
C ALA A 272 11.67 1.77 -7.23
N GLY A 273 10.58 1.07 -6.88
CA GLY A 273 10.17 -0.16 -7.56
C GLY A 273 9.89 0.05 -9.06
N LEU A 274 9.26 1.17 -9.42
CA LEU A 274 9.07 1.54 -10.83
C LEU A 274 10.39 1.89 -11.54
N ALA A 275 11.28 2.64 -10.90
CA ALA A 275 12.59 2.99 -11.42
C ALA A 275 13.46 1.75 -11.64
N PHE A 276 13.33 0.76 -10.76
CA PHE A 276 14.05 -0.50 -10.81
C PHE A 276 13.71 -1.31 -12.07
N THR A 277 12.45 -1.31 -12.49
CA THR A 277 11.99 -2.00 -13.71
C THR A 277 12.13 -1.17 -14.98
N LYS A 278 12.23 0.16 -14.86
CA LYS A 278 12.42 1.07 -16.00
C LYS A 278 13.90 1.42 -16.21
N PRO A 279 14.59 0.86 -17.20
CA PRO A 279 16.03 1.08 -17.40
C PRO A 279 16.40 2.55 -17.60
N ASN A 280 15.52 3.34 -18.21
CA ASN A 280 15.80 4.72 -18.58
C ASN A 280 15.31 5.77 -17.56
N HIS A 281 15.00 5.35 -16.33
CA HIS A 281 14.47 6.24 -15.30
C HIS A 281 15.16 6.08 -13.94
N TRP A 282 15.14 7.12 -13.11
CA TRP A 282 15.63 7.08 -11.73
C TRP A 282 14.67 7.87 -10.83
N VAL A 283 14.70 7.60 -9.52
CA VAL A 283 13.83 8.28 -8.55
C VAL A 283 14.62 9.32 -7.78
N CYS A 284 14.10 10.54 -7.70
CA CYS A 284 14.71 11.60 -6.90
C CYS A 284 14.11 11.62 -5.50
N GLY A 285 14.96 11.49 -4.48
CA GLY A 285 14.57 11.56 -3.07
C GLY A 285 14.02 12.93 -2.65
N GLY A 286 14.44 14.01 -3.32
CA GLY A 286 14.03 15.37 -2.96
C GLY A 286 12.70 15.82 -3.58
N CYS A 287 12.48 15.58 -4.87
CA CYS A 287 11.24 16.02 -5.55
C CYS A 287 10.14 14.94 -5.58
N HIS A 288 10.46 13.70 -5.19
CA HIS A 288 9.55 12.55 -5.21
C HIS A 288 8.95 12.29 -6.61
N GLN A 289 9.78 12.40 -7.66
CA GLN A 289 9.39 12.14 -9.04
C GLN A 289 10.33 11.14 -9.71
N LEU A 290 9.80 10.51 -10.77
CA LEU A 290 10.55 9.65 -11.65
C LEU A 290 11.13 10.47 -12.81
N HIS A 291 12.45 10.58 -12.88
CA HIS A 291 13.15 11.32 -13.93
C HIS A 291 13.65 10.39 -15.03
N ARG A 292 13.69 10.89 -16.26
CA ARG A 292 14.43 10.23 -17.35
C ARG A 292 15.93 10.41 -17.17
N ILE A 293 16.69 9.39 -17.54
CA ILE A 293 18.15 9.48 -17.58
C ILE A 293 18.59 10.47 -18.65
N ASN A 294 19.53 11.34 -18.29
CA ASN A 294 20.33 12.08 -19.25
C ASN A 294 21.71 11.43 -19.34
N THR A 295 22.08 10.90 -20.49
CA THR A 295 23.34 10.16 -20.66
C THR A 295 24.60 11.04 -20.64
N ASN A 296 24.41 12.37 -20.59
CA ASN A 296 25.48 13.34 -20.37
C ASN A 296 25.63 13.72 -18.88
N ASP A 297 24.71 13.26 -18.03
CA ASP A 297 24.76 13.44 -16.59
C ASP A 297 25.79 12.47 -15.99
N ILE A 298 27.01 12.95 -15.79
CA ILE A 298 28.17 12.17 -15.33
C ILE A 298 28.85 12.90 -14.16
N PRO A 299 29.55 12.21 -13.26
CA PRO A 299 30.03 12.81 -12.01
C PRO A 299 30.90 14.07 -12.16
N TRP A 300 31.67 14.22 -13.23
CA TRP A 300 32.52 15.39 -13.46
C TRP A 300 31.89 16.47 -14.36
N HIS A 301 30.62 16.30 -14.78
CA HIS A 301 29.85 17.33 -15.47
C HIS A 301 28.72 17.85 -14.58
N LEU A 302 28.63 19.17 -14.43
CA LEU A 302 27.64 19.84 -13.59
C LEU A 302 26.28 20.00 -14.32
N LEU A 303 25.78 18.92 -14.92
CA LEU A 303 24.47 18.91 -15.57
C LEU A 303 23.40 18.40 -14.61
N ARG A 304 22.73 19.32 -13.91
CA ARG A 304 21.61 18.97 -13.03
C ARG A 304 20.35 18.76 -13.85
N THR A 305 19.85 17.52 -13.86
CA THR A 305 18.55 17.18 -14.46
C THR A 305 17.37 17.46 -13.52
N CYS A 306 17.62 17.50 -12.21
CA CYS A 306 16.64 17.86 -11.19
C CYS A 306 17.28 18.83 -10.19
N PRO A 307 16.61 19.95 -9.82
CA PRO A 307 17.15 20.89 -8.83
C PRO A 307 17.19 20.32 -7.41
N TYR A 308 16.42 19.26 -7.14
CA TYR A 308 16.33 18.59 -5.84
C TYR A 308 17.16 17.30 -5.76
N ASP A 309 18.03 17.03 -6.74
CA ASP A 309 18.95 15.89 -6.70
C ASP A 309 20.07 16.17 -5.69
N ASN A 310 20.03 15.47 -4.56
CA ASN A 310 20.93 15.69 -3.45
C ASN A 310 22.35 15.16 -3.77
N HIS A 311 23.35 15.98 -3.44
CA HIS A 311 24.75 15.56 -3.47
C HIS A 311 24.98 14.48 -2.43
N ARG A 312 25.61 13.37 -2.83
CA ARG A 312 26.07 12.32 -1.92
C ARG A 312 27.55 12.50 -1.58
N ALA A 313 28.36 12.92 -2.53
CA ALA A 313 29.74 13.30 -2.31
C ALA A 313 30.20 14.33 -3.34
N CYS A 314 30.81 15.43 -2.90
CA CYS A 314 31.37 16.45 -3.79
C CYS A 314 32.84 16.69 -3.44
N PHE A 315 33.70 16.58 -4.45
CA PHE A 315 35.13 16.82 -4.33
C PHE A 315 35.52 17.97 -5.25
N LEU A 316 36.05 19.02 -4.63
CA LEU A 316 36.70 20.16 -5.32
C LEU A 316 35.79 20.89 -6.32
N SER A 317 34.47 20.72 -6.20
CA SER A 317 33.48 21.21 -7.18
C SER A 317 33.70 20.71 -8.61
N ARG A 318 34.54 19.69 -8.80
CA ARG A 318 34.87 19.10 -10.11
C ARG A 318 34.38 17.67 -10.27
N PHE A 319 34.13 16.98 -9.16
CA PHE A 319 33.62 15.62 -9.16
C PHE A 319 32.51 15.49 -8.12
N ASP A 320 31.30 15.24 -8.58
CA ASP A 320 30.07 15.23 -7.79
C ASP A 320 29.27 13.95 -8.04
N ILE A 321 29.20 13.12 -7.01
CA ILE A 321 28.34 11.93 -6.98
C ILE A 321 27.00 12.35 -6.40
N ARG A 322 25.96 12.25 -7.22
CA ARG A 322 24.56 12.47 -6.85
C ARG A 322 23.84 11.15 -6.64
N GLU A 323 22.66 11.23 -6.02
CA GLU A 323 21.79 10.07 -5.83
C GLU A 323 21.44 9.38 -7.15
N SER A 324 21.16 10.16 -8.19
CA SER A 324 20.95 9.66 -9.56
C SER A 324 22.12 8.78 -10.04
N HIS A 325 23.37 9.22 -9.89
CA HIS A 325 24.55 8.47 -10.30
C HIS A 325 24.67 7.13 -9.57
N VAL A 326 24.40 7.10 -8.25
CA VAL A 326 24.45 5.87 -7.44
C VAL A 326 23.38 4.88 -7.89
N GLN A 327 22.12 5.32 -7.97
CA GLN A 327 21.02 4.46 -8.41
C GLN A 327 21.27 3.88 -9.81
N LEU A 328 21.74 4.71 -10.73
CA LEU A 328 21.99 4.30 -12.11
C LEU A 328 23.20 3.37 -12.22
N GLY A 329 24.28 3.64 -11.49
CA GLY A 329 25.45 2.75 -11.40
C GLY A 329 25.07 1.35 -10.95
N LEU A 330 24.33 1.23 -9.83
CA LEU A 330 23.83 -0.05 -9.32
C LEU A 330 22.86 -0.74 -10.29
N LYS A 331 21.87 0.00 -10.79
CA LYS A 331 20.84 -0.55 -11.66
C LYS A 331 21.39 -1.03 -13.00
N LEU A 332 22.22 -0.24 -13.66
CA LEU A 332 22.78 -0.58 -14.97
C LEU A 332 23.80 -1.73 -14.87
N THR A 333 24.54 -1.81 -13.76
CA THR A 333 25.42 -2.95 -13.45
C THR A 333 24.62 -4.26 -13.36
N ARG A 334 23.45 -4.24 -12.72
CA ARG A 334 22.53 -5.39 -12.65
C ARG A 334 21.94 -5.77 -14.01
N LEU A 335 21.43 -4.79 -14.76
CA LEU A 335 20.67 -5.04 -15.99
C LEU A 335 21.51 -5.55 -17.17
N LYS A 336 22.81 -5.21 -17.22
CA LYS A 336 23.78 -5.64 -18.24
C LYS A 336 23.37 -5.45 -19.72
N THR A 337 22.32 -4.68 -20.01
CA THR A 337 21.81 -4.45 -21.38
C THR A 337 22.80 -3.64 -22.23
N ALA A 338 23.07 -4.07 -23.47
CA ALA A 338 24.03 -3.44 -24.39
C ALA A 338 23.79 -1.93 -24.59
N ALA A 339 22.53 -1.49 -24.71
CA ALA A 339 22.17 -0.09 -24.94
C ALA A 339 22.62 0.87 -23.82
N ASN A 340 22.79 0.37 -22.60
CA ASN A 340 23.12 1.20 -21.43
C ASN A 340 24.57 1.05 -20.95
N GLN A 341 25.35 0.15 -21.57
CA GLN A 341 26.75 -0.08 -21.19
C GLN A 341 27.64 1.13 -21.44
N GLY A 342 27.39 1.88 -22.53
CA GLY A 342 28.14 3.10 -22.83
C GLY A 342 27.99 4.15 -21.73
N TYR A 343 26.78 4.31 -21.18
CA TYR A 343 26.54 5.27 -20.10
C TYR A 343 27.06 4.76 -18.75
N LEU A 344 26.89 3.48 -18.44
CA LEU A 344 27.49 2.88 -17.25
C LEU A 344 29.02 3.04 -17.25
N LYS A 345 29.68 2.80 -18.39
CA LYS A 345 31.13 2.99 -18.54
C LYS A 345 31.54 4.43 -18.24
N LYS A 346 30.73 5.42 -18.61
CA LYS A 346 30.97 6.82 -18.23
C LYS A 346 30.79 7.01 -16.73
N ILE A 347 29.65 6.67 -16.12
CA ILE A 347 29.47 6.86 -14.67
C ILE A 347 30.57 6.19 -13.84
N MET A 348 31.05 5.02 -14.28
CA MET A 348 32.06 4.22 -13.60
C MET A 348 33.50 4.53 -14.00
N SER A 349 33.75 5.43 -14.96
CA SER A 349 35.14 5.68 -15.38
C SER A 349 35.91 6.46 -14.31
N PRO A 350 37.20 6.14 -14.12
CA PRO A 350 38.04 6.91 -13.21
C PRO A 350 38.17 8.36 -13.68
N PHE A 351 38.34 9.26 -12.72
CA PHE A 351 38.52 10.68 -12.92
C PHE A 351 39.83 11.11 -12.24
N THR A 352 40.69 11.80 -12.99
CA THR A 352 41.92 12.40 -12.47
C THR A 352 41.87 13.90 -12.75
N PHE A 353 42.13 14.70 -11.73
CA PHE A 353 42.27 16.15 -11.85
C PHE A 353 43.63 16.57 -11.31
N GLU A 354 44.43 17.21 -12.16
CA GLU A 354 45.71 17.78 -11.76
C GLU A 354 45.55 19.26 -11.46
N TYR A 355 46.13 19.71 -10.35
CA TYR A 355 46.16 21.12 -10.01
C TYR A 355 47.34 21.80 -10.70
N ALA A 356 47.10 22.99 -11.24
CA ALA A 356 48.18 23.91 -11.51
C ALA A 356 48.80 24.31 -10.15
N PRO A 357 50.12 24.20 -9.98
CA PRO A 357 50.76 24.61 -8.73
C PRO A 357 50.49 26.10 -8.47
N PHE A 358 50.08 26.43 -7.26
CA PHE A 358 50.03 27.83 -6.84
C PHE A 358 51.45 28.42 -6.84
N PRO A 359 51.62 29.73 -7.12
CA PRO A 359 52.93 30.38 -7.03
C PRO A 359 53.56 30.11 -5.65
N GLY A 360 54.69 29.39 -5.63
CA GLY A 360 55.40 29.00 -4.40
C GLY A 360 55.26 27.52 -3.98
N GLN A 361 54.39 26.74 -4.60
CA GLN A 361 54.22 25.30 -4.30
C GLN A 361 54.99 24.43 -5.30
N LYS A 362 56.01 23.69 -4.82
CA LYS A 362 56.90 22.86 -5.68
C LYS A 362 56.29 21.50 -6.07
N THR A 363 55.25 21.05 -5.40
CA THR A 363 54.66 19.72 -5.60
C THR A 363 53.34 19.82 -6.34
N LYS A 364 53.23 19.13 -7.49
CA LYS A 364 51.95 18.90 -8.16
C LYS A 364 51.06 18.08 -7.24
N THR A 365 49.92 18.63 -6.85
CA THR A 365 48.84 17.87 -6.23
C THR A 365 47.93 17.33 -7.34
N SER A 366 47.41 16.13 -7.15
CA SER A 366 46.40 15.54 -8.03
C SER A 366 45.31 14.86 -7.20
N PHE A 367 44.09 14.86 -7.73
CA PHE A 367 42.95 14.18 -7.17
C PHE A 367 42.55 13.04 -8.10
N HIS A 368 42.35 11.85 -7.55
CA HIS A 368 41.93 10.67 -8.30
C HIS A 368 40.69 10.04 -7.64
N ALA A 369 39.65 9.79 -8.43
CA ALA A 369 38.44 9.11 -8.01
C ALA A 369 38.12 7.97 -8.97
N ALA A 370 37.92 6.75 -8.45
CA ALA A 370 37.56 5.57 -9.23
C ALA A 370 36.32 4.90 -8.61
N PRO A 371 35.12 5.13 -9.18
CA PRO A 371 33.90 4.50 -8.68
C PRO A 371 33.98 2.98 -8.79
N LYS A 372 33.56 2.28 -7.72
CA LYS A 372 33.49 0.83 -7.70
C LYS A 372 32.22 0.39 -6.97
N VAL A 373 31.47 -0.53 -7.57
CA VAL A 373 30.39 -1.23 -6.88
C VAL A 373 31.00 -2.40 -6.13
N ILE A 374 30.87 -2.39 -4.81
CA ILE A 374 31.32 -3.47 -3.93
C ILE A 374 30.05 -4.19 -3.48
N ALA A 375 29.97 -5.50 -3.69
CA ALA A 375 28.95 -6.31 -3.04
C ALA A 375 29.43 -6.61 -1.62
N ASP A 376 28.63 -6.28 -0.61
CA ASP A 376 28.88 -6.80 0.73
C ASP A 376 28.74 -8.33 0.70
N ARG A 377 29.69 -8.99 1.36
CA ARG A 377 29.78 -10.45 1.45
C ARG A 377 28.74 -11.03 2.39
#